data_AF-A0AAW1YS91-F1
#
_entry.id   AF-A0AAW1YS91-F1
#
_cell.length_a   1.000
_cell.length_b   1.000
_cell.length_c   1.000
_cell.angle_alpha   90.00
_cell.angle_beta   90.00
_cell.angle_gamma   90.00
#
_symmetry.space_group_name_H-M   'P 1'
#
loop_
_entity.id
_entity.type
_entity.pdbx_description
1 polymer ?
#
loop_
_entity_poly.entity_id
_entity_poly.type
_entity_poly.pdbx_seq_one_letter_code
_entity_poly.pdbx_strand_id
1 'polypeptide(L)'
;MRLNPTKCAFGVSSRQFLGHIVSRRGIEPNPEKVNALRNMAEPQSKKEIQVLTGLIAALSRFISRMTDRCKPFFDALKSKNGAI
;
A
#
# COMPACT_ATOMS: atom_id res chain seq x y z
N MET A 1 -1.95 2.39 -33.31
CA MET A 1 -1.80 2.78 -31.89
C MET A 1 -1.18 4.18 -31.83
N ARG A 2 -1.70 5.11 -31.02
CA ARG A 2 -1.16 6.49 -30.86
C ARG A 2 -0.86 6.76 -29.38
N LEU A 3 0.24 7.46 -29.10
CA LEU A 3 0.62 7.88 -27.75
C LEU A 3 -0.09 9.20 -27.39
N ASN A 4 -0.36 9.41 -26.10
CA ASN A 4 -0.85 10.68 -25.58
C ASN A 4 0.34 11.50 -25.03
N PRO A 5 0.79 12.56 -25.72
CA PRO A 5 1.97 13.32 -25.31
C PRO A 5 1.88 13.88 -23.88
N THR A 6 0.69 14.24 -23.40
CA THR A 6 0.53 14.83 -22.05
C THR A 6 0.68 13.80 -20.93
N LYS A 7 0.50 12.51 -21.24
CA LYS A 7 0.63 11.40 -20.28
C LYS A 7 1.94 10.63 -20.45
N CYS A 8 2.74 10.96 -21.45
CA CYS A 8 4.04 10.35 -21.67
C CYS A 8 5.13 11.14 -20.94
N ALA A 9 6.16 10.44 -20.45
CA ALA A 9 7.43 11.08 -20.12
C ALA A 9 8.56 10.17 -20.56
N PHE A 10 9.64 10.80 -20.99
CA PHE A 10 10.79 10.16 -21.59
C PHE A 10 12.07 10.71 -20.93
N GLY A 11 13.09 9.87 -20.76
CA GLY A 11 14.38 10.28 -20.19
C GLY A 11 14.36 10.72 -18.72
N VAL A 12 13.27 10.50 -17.98
CA VAL A 12 13.16 10.87 -16.56
C VAL A 12 13.89 9.88 -15.65
N SER A 13 14.45 10.37 -14.54
CA SER A 13 15.18 9.54 -13.56
C SER A 13 14.28 8.65 -12.72
N SER A 14 13.03 9.08 -12.48
CA SER A 14 11.97 8.31 -11.83
C SER A 14 10.59 8.73 -12.33
N ARG A 15 9.59 7.84 -12.25
CA ARG A 15 8.20 8.13 -12.62
C ARG A 15 7.22 7.25 -11.85
N GLN A 16 6.04 7.80 -11.55
CA GLN A 16 4.92 7.01 -11.04
C GLN A 16 4.30 6.17 -12.18
N PHE A 17 4.24 4.85 -11.99
CA PHE A 17 3.67 3.91 -12.94
C PHE A 17 2.91 2.81 -12.20
N LEU A 18 1.64 2.59 -12.57
CA LEU A 18 0.74 1.60 -11.95
C LEU A 18 0.71 1.65 -10.41
N GLY A 19 0.81 2.85 -9.83
CA GLY A 19 0.76 3.04 -8.38
C GLY A 19 2.07 2.72 -7.64
N HIS A 20 3.20 2.68 -8.35
CA HIS A 20 4.56 2.54 -7.82
C HIS A 20 5.47 3.62 -8.39
N ILE A 21 6.61 3.86 -7.75
CA ILE A 21 7.68 4.67 -8.33
C ILE A 21 8.63 3.72 -9.05
N VAL A 22 8.94 4.00 -10.31
CA VAL A 22 9.94 3.26 -11.09
C VAL A 22 11.14 4.17 -11.27
N SER A 23 12.31 3.71 -10.83
CA SER A 23 13.57 4.43 -10.90
C SER A 23 14.69 3.52 -11.42
N ARG A 24 15.89 4.07 -11.61
CA ARG A 24 17.09 3.26 -11.91
C ARG A 24 17.42 2.23 -10.83
N ARG A 25 16.95 2.43 -9.59
CA ARG A 25 17.16 1.48 -8.47
C ARG A 25 16.15 0.33 -8.47
N GLY A 26 15.13 0.40 -9.33
CA GLY A 26 14.07 -0.60 -9.45
C GLY A 26 12.70 -0.03 -9.15
N ILE A 27 11.81 -0.89 -8.66
CA ILE A 27 10.45 -0.52 -8.25
C ILE A 27 10.48 -0.13 -6.78
N GLU A 28 10.02 1.07 -6.49
CA GLU A 28 9.96 1.67 -5.17
C GLU A 28 8.49 1.81 -4.70
N PRO A 29 8.24 1.79 -3.38
CA PRO A 29 6.91 1.99 -2.84
C PRO A 29 6.40 3.40 -3.17
N ASN A 30 5.10 3.54 -3.42
CA ASN A 30 4.50 4.86 -3.59
C ASN A 30 4.57 5.61 -2.24
N PRO A 31 5.24 6.77 -2.16
CA PRO A 31 5.34 7.55 -0.93
C PRO A 31 3.97 7.95 -0.37
N GLU A 32 2.95 8.14 -1.20
CA GLU A 32 1.58 8.44 -0.75
C GLU A 32 1.02 7.30 0.11
N LYS A 33 1.21 6.05 -0.32
CA LYS A 33 0.72 4.86 0.42
C LYS A 33 1.50 4.65 1.71
N VAL A 34 2.81 4.91 1.67
CA VAL A 34 3.68 4.85 2.86
C VAL A 34 3.27 5.90 3.88
N ASN A 35 3.03 7.13 3.42
CA ASN A 35 2.59 8.24 4.27
C ASN A 35 1.19 7.99 4.83
N ALA A 36 0.26 7.45 4.03
CA ALA A 36 -1.07 7.07 4.51
C ALA A 36 -1.00 6.04 5.63
N LEU A 37 -0.14 5.02 5.50
CA LEU A 37 0.07 4.03 6.55
C LEU A 37 0.72 4.64 7.80
N ARG A 38 1.72 5.52 7.62
CA ARG A 38 2.45 6.15 8.73
C ARG A 38 1.58 7.14 9.53
N ASN A 39 0.67 7.84 8.85
CA ASN A 39 -0.18 8.85 9.46
C ASN A 39 -1.56 8.31 9.90
N MET A 40 -1.81 7.00 9.69
CA MET A 40 -3.06 6.38 10.10
C MET A 40 -3.15 6.35 11.64
N ALA A 41 -4.30 6.76 12.17
CA ALA A 41 -4.60 6.60 13.59
C ALA A 41 -4.79 5.12 13.94
N GLU A 42 -4.65 4.79 15.22
CA GLU A 42 -4.88 3.42 15.70
C GLU A 42 -6.31 2.97 15.38
N PRO A 43 -6.50 1.85 14.64
CA PRO A 43 -7.80 1.45 14.17
C PRO A 43 -8.70 1.03 15.36
N GLN A 44 -9.83 1.71 15.52
CA GLN A 44 -10.83 1.45 16.56
C GLN A 44 -12.01 0.62 16.04
N SER A 45 -12.08 0.39 14.71
CA SER A 45 -13.20 -0.27 14.06
C SER A 45 -12.75 -1.34 13.08
N LYS A 46 -13.61 -2.35 12.87
CA LYS A 46 -13.36 -3.44 11.92
C LYS A 46 -13.17 -2.89 10.51
N LYS A 47 -13.90 -1.81 10.17
CA LYS A 47 -13.77 -1.09 8.91
C LYS A 47 -12.39 -0.45 8.77
N GLU A 48 -11.85 0.12 9.84
CA GLU A 48 -10.52 0.72 9.85
C GLU A 48 -9.43 -0.36 9.76
N ILE A 49 -9.61 -1.51 10.41
CA ILE A 49 -8.72 -2.67 10.25
C ILE A 49 -8.74 -3.17 8.79
N GLN A 50 -9.89 -3.16 8.11
CA GLN A 50 -9.97 -3.48 6.67
C GLN A 50 -9.21 -2.47 5.81
N VAL A 51 -9.35 -1.17 6.09
CA VAL A 51 -8.61 -0.10 5.39
C VAL A 51 -7.10 -0.28 5.59
N LEU A 52 -6.66 -0.51 6.84
CA LEU A 52 -5.27 -0.78 7.18
C LEU A 52 -4.74 -1.99 6.40
N THR A 53 -5.50 -3.08 6.40
CA THR A 53 -5.14 -4.32 5.68
C THR A 53 -5.02 -4.08 4.17
N GLY A 54 -5.90 -3.27 3.58
CA GLY A 54 -5.81 -2.88 2.17
C GLY A 54 -4.57 -2.04 1.84
N LEU A 55 -4.22 -1.09 2.72
CA LEU A 55 -2.99 -0.30 2.58
C LEU A 55 -1.73 -1.16 2.67
N ILE A 56 -1.69 -2.08 3.64
CA ILE A 56 -0.58 -3.02 3.82
C ILE A 56 -0.46 -3.96 2.61
N ALA A 57 -1.58 -4.47 2.08
CA ALA A 57 -1.58 -5.32 0.90
C ALA A 57 -0.97 -4.61 -0.32
N ALA A 58 -1.22 -3.31 -0.48
CA ALA A 58 -0.63 -2.50 -1.54
C ALA A 58 0.90 -2.31 -1.39
N LEU A 59 1.43 -2.50 -0.18
CA LEU A 59 2.86 -2.41 0.15
C LEU A 59 3.51 -3.79 0.37
N SER A 60 2.76 -4.88 0.23
CA SER A 60 3.15 -6.26 0.55
C SER A 60 4.51 -6.68 -0.02
N ARG A 61 4.80 -6.31 -1.26
CA ARG A 61 6.07 -6.64 -1.93
C ARG A 61 7.32 -6.01 -1.29
N PHE A 62 7.14 -4.99 -0.44
CA PHE A 62 8.22 -4.24 0.21
C PHE A 62 8.36 -4.60 1.69
N ILE A 63 7.45 -5.39 2.25
CA ILE A 63 7.41 -5.75 3.67
C ILE A 63 7.79 -7.23 3.82
N SER A 64 8.97 -7.47 4.37
CA SER A 64 9.41 -8.84 4.66
C SER A 64 8.52 -9.49 5.73
N ARG A 65 8.11 -10.74 5.49
CA ARG A 65 7.26 -11.54 6.38
C ARG A 65 5.96 -10.82 6.77
N MET A 66 5.34 -10.12 5.81
CA MET A 66 4.11 -9.36 6.04
C MET A 66 3.00 -10.20 6.69
N THR A 67 2.79 -11.44 6.22
CA THR A 67 1.75 -12.33 6.74
C THR A 67 1.88 -12.56 8.24
N ASP A 68 3.10 -12.79 8.72
CA ASP A 68 3.37 -13.02 10.15
C ASP A 68 3.08 -11.76 10.97
N ARG A 69 3.47 -10.59 10.45
CA ARG A 69 3.26 -9.29 11.11
C ARG A 69 1.79 -8.86 11.14
N CYS A 70 1.01 -9.27 10.16
CA CYS A 70 -0.40 -8.89 10.00
C CYS A 70 -1.40 -9.92 10.51
N LYS A 71 -0.91 -11.07 11.00
CA LYS A 71 -1.70 -12.10 11.67
C LYS A 71 -2.72 -11.55 12.68
N PRO A 72 -2.36 -10.65 13.63
CA PRO A 72 -3.34 -10.13 14.59
C PRO A 72 -4.51 -9.37 13.92
N PHE A 73 -4.24 -8.63 12.84
CA PHE A 73 -5.29 -7.93 12.10
C PHE A 73 -6.22 -8.91 11.37
N PHE A 74 -5.67 -9.96 10.76
CA PHE A 74 -6.47 -10.98 10.09
C PHE A 74 -7.35 -11.76 11.07
N ASP A 75 -6.83 -12.06 12.25
CA ASP A 75 -7.59 -12.74 13.31
C ASP A 75 -8.71 -11.83 13.85
N ALA A 76 -8.44 -10.53 14.06
CA ALA A 76 -9.44 -9.53 14.42
C ALA A 76 -10.55 -9.41 13.36
N LEU A 77 -10.21 -9.51 12.07
CA LEU A 77 -11.19 -9.48 10.98
C LEU A 77 -12.06 -10.75 10.92
N LYS A 78 -11.52 -11.91 11.33
CA LYS A 78 -12.26 -13.18 11.37
C LYS A 78 -13.21 -13.28 12.57
N SER A 79 -12.94 -12.56 13.66
CA SER A 79 -13.84 -12.55 14.81
C SER A 79 -15.24 -12.07 14.42
N LYS A 80 -16.25 -12.87 14.79
CA LYS A 80 -17.68 -12.60 14.57
C LYS A 80 -18.31 -11.72 15.65
N ASN A 81 -17.60 -11.50 16.77
CA ASN A 81 -18.10 -10.72 17.90
C ASN A 81 -17.37 -9.38 17.93
N GLY A 82 -18.13 -8.28 17.97
CA GLY A 82 -17.67 -6.90 17.87
C GLY A 82 -16.89 -6.39 19.08
N ALA A 83 -15.89 -7.13 19.53
CA ALA A 83 -14.86 -6.62 20.42
C ALA A 83 -13.61 -6.36 19.57
N ILE A 84 -13.28 -5.08 19.44
CA ILE A 84 -11.96 -4.56 19.09
C ILE A 84 -11.46 -3.88 20.34
#